data_AF-A0A838REZ8-F1
#
_entry.id   AF-A0A838REZ8-F1
#
_cell.length_a   1.000
_cell.length_b   1.000
_cell.length_c   1.000
_cell.angle_alpha   90.00
_cell.angle_beta   90.00
_cell.angle_gamma   90.00
#
_symmetry.space_group_name_H-M   'P 1'
#
loop_
_entity.id
_entity.type
_entity.pdbx_description
1 polymer ?
#
loop_
_entity_poly.entity_id
_entity_poly.type
_entity_poly.pdbx_seq_one_letter_code
_entity_poly.pdbx_strand_id
1 'polypeptide(L)'
;MARGQRDKGREQGAGVHQLSPDRPGGGWPALLAKVARYRRASRSRAYLLHPGQHPIEGRKALLHPLLHPRVQHPVMARGRWYPTLTTLGNGRVVALAGRDQTSTPVLTPELWTGSGWRKLSGASLSLPYYPRTFLAPNGRVFYAGELQRTYYLRTSNAGSWTYLGDRRYRNRDYGS
;
A
#
# COMPACT_ATOMS: atom_id res chain seq x y z
N MET A 1 -76.98 -22.09 -4.43
CA MET A 1 -75.87 -22.91 -4.94
C MET A 1 -75.04 -22.04 -5.89
N ALA A 2 -73.74 -21.92 -5.65
CA ALA A 2 -72.96 -20.70 -5.94
C ALA A 2 -72.08 -20.75 -7.21
N ARG A 3 -72.14 -19.63 -7.97
CA ARG A 3 -71.12 -18.82 -8.69
C ARG A 3 -69.95 -19.55 -9.38
N GLY A 4 -69.61 -19.33 -10.65
CA GLY A 4 -69.60 -18.09 -11.43
C GLY A 4 -68.14 -17.60 -11.59
N GLN A 5 -67.44 -18.03 -12.65
CA GLN A 5 -66.04 -17.68 -12.91
C GLN A 5 -65.91 -16.53 -13.92
N ARG A 6 -65.37 -15.40 -13.48
CA ARG A 6 -64.63 -14.42 -14.28
C ARG A 6 -63.45 -13.89 -13.48
N ASP A 7 -62.30 -13.91 -14.15
CA ASP A 7 -61.26 -12.88 -14.25
C ASP A 7 -60.57 -12.32 -12.99
N LYS A 8 -59.24 -12.42 -12.97
CA LYS A 8 -58.24 -11.38 -12.59
C LYS A 8 -56.84 -11.98 -12.48
N GLY A 9 -55.85 -11.23 -12.94
CA GLY A 9 -54.43 -11.55 -12.77
C GLY A 9 -53.83 -11.17 -11.41
N ARG A 10 -52.49 -11.33 -11.37
CA ARG A 10 -51.46 -10.81 -10.45
C ARG A 10 -50.95 -11.74 -9.33
N GLU A 11 -49.63 -11.59 -9.12
CA GLU A 11 -48.72 -12.04 -8.03
C GLU A 11 -47.99 -13.38 -8.29
N GLN A 12 -46.75 -13.38 -8.81
CA GLN A 12 -45.44 -13.13 -8.17
C GLN A 12 -45.09 -14.09 -7.02
N GLY A 13 -44.11 -14.96 -7.26
CA GLY A 13 -43.35 -15.64 -6.20
C GLY A 13 -42.60 -16.92 -6.61
N ALA A 14 -41.27 -16.87 -6.50
CA ALA A 14 -40.31 -17.98 -6.31
C ALA A 14 -39.66 -18.70 -7.52
N GLY A 15 -38.34 -18.48 -7.65
CA GLY A 15 -37.29 -19.41 -8.14
C GLY A 15 -37.33 -19.80 -9.61
N VAL A 16 -36.25 -19.99 -10.38
CA VAL A 16 -34.82 -20.14 -10.15
C VAL A 16 -34.20 -19.75 -11.50
N HIS A 17 -33.26 -18.82 -11.55
CA HIS A 17 -32.67 -18.37 -12.82
C HIS A 17 -31.68 -19.41 -13.35
N GLN A 18 -32.03 -20.06 -14.46
CA GLN A 18 -31.11 -20.74 -15.35
C GLN A 18 -31.47 -20.37 -16.79
N LEU A 19 -30.65 -19.53 -17.45
CA LEU A 19 -30.63 -19.39 -18.90
C LEU A 19 -29.20 -19.13 -19.37
N SER A 20 -28.72 -20.06 -20.20
CA SER A 20 -27.54 -19.96 -21.07
C SER A 20 -27.82 -19.00 -22.24
N PRO A 21 -26.78 -18.41 -22.86
CA PRO A 21 -26.62 -18.63 -24.30
C PRO A 21 -25.15 -18.73 -24.79
N ASP A 22 -24.90 -19.73 -25.64
CA ASP A 22 -23.89 -19.74 -26.72
C ASP A 22 -24.24 -18.64 -27.75
N ARG A 23 -23.39 -17.86 -28.44
CA ARG A 23 -21.97 -17.81 -28.89
C ARG A 23 -21.71 -16.34 -29.38
N PRO A 24 -20.55 -15.96 -29.97
CA PRO A 24 -19.15 -16.15 -29.59
C PRO A 24 -18.38 -14.81 -29.61
N GLY A 25 -17.62 -14.49 -28.55
CA GLY A 25 -16.83 -13.25 -28.51
C GLY A 25 -15.52 -13.45 -27.75
N GLY A 26 -14.45 -13.71 -28.50
CA GLY A 26 -13.08 -13.34 -28.15
C GLY A 26 -12.58 -13.86 -26.80
N GLY A 27 -12.34 -15.17 -26.73
CA GLY A 27 -11.66 -15.78 -25.59
C GLY A 27 -10.33 -15.09 -25.27
N TRP A 28 -9.99 -15.17 -24.00
CA TRP A 28 -8.75 -14.70 -23.37
C TRP A 28 -7.41 -15.37 -23.79
N PRO A 29 -7.28 -16.26 -24.82
CA PRO A 29 -5.95 -16.73 -25.25
C PRO A 29 -5.10 -15.74 -26.09
N ALA A 30 -5.55 -14.51 -26.38
CA ALA A 30 -4.77 -13.56 -27.21
C ALA A 30 -3.88 -12.58 -26.41
N LEU A 31 -3.98 -12.54 -25.08
CA LEU A 31 -3.11 -11.68 -24.25
C LEU A 31 -1.76 -12.32 -23.90
N LEU A 32 -1.56 -13.61 -24.20
CA LEU A 32 -0.27 -14.29 -24.02
C LEU A 32 0.75 -13.99 -25.12
N ALA A 33 0.34 -13.36 -26.24
CA ALA A 33 1.27 -12.96 -27.30
C ALA A 33 1.79 -11.51 -27.17
N LYS A 34 1.27 -10.69 -26.23
CA LYS A 34 1.78 -9.33 -25.99
C LYS A 34 2.72 -9.20 -24.78
N VAL A 35 2.88 -10.27 -24.00
CA VAL A 35 3.74 -10.32 -22.79
C VAL A 35 5.18 -10.75 -23.10
N ALA A 36 5.47 -11.25 -24.31
CA ALA A 36 6.83 -11.67 -24.70
C ALA A 36 7.80 -10.51 -25.05
N ARG A 37 7.46 -9.24 -24.80
CA ARG A 37 8.37 -8.09 -24.97
C ARG A 37 8.43 -7.12 -23.78
N TYR A 38 8.20 -7.62 -22.56
CA TYR A 38 8.43 -6.87 -21.31
C TYR A 38 9.51 -7.51 -20.43
N ARG A 39 10.59 -8.03 -21.05
CA ARG A 39 11.86 -8.18 -20.33
C ARG A 39 12.50 -6.79 -20.24
N ARG A 40 12.57 -6.27 -19.01
CA ARG A 40 13.26 -5.04 -18.56
C ARG A 40 12.40 -3.77 -18.57
N ALA A 41 11.59 -3.58 -17.53
CA ALA A 41 11.53 -2.35 -16.73
C ALA A 41 10.25 -2.29 -15.84
N SER A 42 10.39 -2.54 -14.54
CA SER A 42 9.51 -1.91 -13.55
C SER A 42 10.22 -1.78 -12.20
N ARG A 43 10.64 -0.55 -11.87
CA ARG A 43 11.02 -0.14 -10.51
C ARG A 43 10.22 1.12 -10.20
N SER A 44 9.30 1.02 -9.25
CA SER A 44 8.44 2.11 -8.77
C SER A 44 9.28 3.22 -8.12
N ARG A 45 8.93 4.48 -8.35
CA ARG A 45 9.63 5.69 -7.87
C ARG A 45 8.68 6.53 -7.02
N ALA A 46 9.15 7.03 -5.88
CA ALA A 46 8.46 8.04 -5.07
C ALA A 46 9.40 9.24 -4.87
N TYR A 47 8.88 10.46 -4.97
CA TYR A 47 9.63 11.73 -4.98
C TYR A 47 9.12 12.67 -3.88
N LEU A 48 10.02 13.41 -3.22
CA LEU A 48 9.70 14.52 -2.30
C LEU A 48 10.67 15.68 -2.58
N LEU A 49 10.13 16.91 -2.70
CA LEU A 49 10.85 18.15 -3.04
C LEU A 49 11.20 18.95 -1.78
N HIS A 50 12.35 19.65 -1.78
CA HIS A 50 12.70 20.71 -0.82
C HIS A 50 13.08 22.01 -1.57
N PRO A 51 12.75 23.22 -1.06
CA PRO A 51 12.87 24.47 -1.82
C PRO A 51 14.10 25.32 -1.48
N GLY A 52 14.56 26.09 -2.48
CA GLY A 52 15.12 27.44 -2.28
C GLY A 52 16.60 27.61 -2.63
N GLN A 53 16.88 28.29 -3.75
CA GLN A 53 17.65 29.55 -3.84
C GLN A 53 17.87 29.93 -5.31
N HIS A 54 17.34 31.09 -5.72
CA HIS A 54 17.61 31.77 -7.00
C HIS A 54 18.37 33.07 -6.70
N PRO A 55 19.30 33.49 -7.58
CA PRO A 55 19.21 34.84 -8.14
C PRO A 55 19.25 34.85 -9.68
N ILE A 56 18.71 35.93 -10.23
CA ILE A 56 18.18 36.10 -11.60
C ILE A 56 19.19 36.86 -12.46
N GLU A 57 19.46 36.43 -13.68
CA GLU A 57 19.81 37.36 -14.76
C GLU A 57 19.31 36.89 -16.13
N GLY A 58 18.72 37.83 -16.86
CA GLY A 58 17.86 37.60 -18.00
C GLY A 58 18.60 37.11 -19.23
N ARG A 59 18.35 35.86 -19.60
CA ARG A 59 18.16 35.43 -20.99
C ARG A 59 16.96 34.51 -20.99
N LYS A 60 16.15 34.56 -22.05
CA LYS A 60 15.06 33.60 -22.28
C LYS A 60 15.67 32.21 -22.37
N ALA A 61 15.84 31.56 -21.22
CA ALA A 61 16.28 30.19 -21.09
C ALA A 61 15.09 29.34 -21.54
N LEU A 62 15.12 28.94 -22.81
CA LEU A 62 14.48 27.72 -23.27
C LEU A 62 14.71 26.67 -22.19
N LEU A 63 13.62 26.05 -21.71
CA LEU A 63 13.63 25.06 -20.65
C LEU A 63 14.65 23.96 -20.97
N HIS A 64 15.88 24.10 -20.49
CA HIS A 64 16.84 23.03 -20.41
C HIS A 64 16.44 22.28 -19.14
N PRO A 65 15.91 21.05 -19.22
CA PRO A 65 15.74 20.27 -18.03
C PRO A 65 17.14 20.06 -17.48
N LEU A 66 17.45 20.64 -16.32
CA LEU A 66 18.58 20.18 -15.53
C LEU A 66 18.31 18.69 -15.33
N LEU A 67 19.01 17.84 -16.08
CA LEU A 67 19.05 16.43 -15.84
C LEU A 67 19.80 16.28 -14.53
N HIS A 68 19.05 16.28 -13.41
CA HIS A 68 19.61 15.92 -12.13
C HIS A 68 20.17 14.50 -12.32
N PRO A 69 21.47 14.27 -12.11
CA PRO A 69 22.04 12.94 -12.20
C PRO A 69 21.16 12.00 -11.38
N ARG A 70 20.68 10.91 -12.00
CA ARG A 70 19.87 9.92 -11.29
C ARG A 70 20.79 9.20 -10.30
N VAL A 71 20.82 9.67 -9.07
CA VAL A 71 21.52 8.97 -7.99
C VAL A 71 20.74 7.71 -7.68
N GLN A 72 21.38 6.56 -7.87
CA GLN A 72 20.79 5.29 -7.51
C GLN A 72 20.98 5.08 -6.00
N HIS A 73 19.87 5.07 -5.26
CA HIS A 73 19.90 4.73 -3.85
C HIS A 73 19.85 3.21 -3.65
N PRO A 74 20.44 2.68 -2.56
CA PRO A 74 20.23 1.31 -2.15
C PRO A 74 18.74 0.98 -2.02
N VAL A 75 18.39 -0.22 -2.46
CA VAL A 75 17.01 -0.71 -2.47
C VAL A 75 16.69 -1.44 -1.17
N MET A 76 15.42 -1.46 -0.77
CA MET A 76 14.93 -2.37 0.28
C MET A 76 15.13 -3.82 -0.14
N ALA A 77 15.22 -4.71 0.86
CA ALA A 77 15.34 -6.15 0.65
C ALA A 77 14.08 -6.78 0.06
N ARG A 78 12.91 -6.15 0.25
CA ARG A 78 11.67 -6.49 -0.47
C ARG A 78 11.03 -5.22 -1.01
N GLY A 79 10.54 -5.29 -2.25
CA GLY A 79 9.62 -4.26 -2.75
C GLY A 79 8.37 -4.22 -1.89
N ARG A 80 7.75 -3.04 -1.78
CA ARG A 80 6.51 -2.86 -1.00
C ARG A 80 5.51 -2.02 -1.79
N TRP A 81 4.37 -2.61 -2.09
CA TRP A 81 3.16 -1.88 -2.45
C TRP A 81 2.38 -1.55 -1.18
N TYR A 82 1.88 -0.32 -1.11
CA TYR A 82 1.09 0.22 0.00
C TYR A 82 1.76 0.19 1.39
N PRO A 83 3.06 0.53 1.52
CA PRO A 83 3.70 0.69 2.82
C PRO A 83 3.35 2.05 3.45
N THR A 84 3.64 2.20 4.74
CA THR A 84 3.85 3.52 5.36
C THR A 84 5.33 3.75 5.63
N LEU A 85 5.80 4.96 5.36
CA LEU A 85 7.12 5.46 5.75
C LEU A 85 6.96 6.45 6.91
N THR A 86 7.67 6.23 8.01
CA THR A 86 7.69 7.13 9.17
C THR A 86 9.08 7.67 9.41
N THR A 87 9.24 9.00 9.35
CA THR A 87 10.49 9.69 9.69
C THR A 87 10.69 9.69 11.20
N LEU A 88 11.92 9.38 11.64
CA LEU A 88 12.33 9.37 13.04
C LEU A 88 13.05 10.69 13.39
N GLY A 89 13.17 10.99 14.68
CA GLY A 89 13.78 12.24 15.17
C GLY A 89 15.25 12.43 14.78
N ASN A 90 15.94 11.35 14.37
CA ASN A 90 17.32 11.38 13.88
C ASN A 90 17.42 11.38 12.34
N GLY A 91 16.34 11.69 11.62
CA GLY A 91 16.31 11.75 10.15
C GLY A 91 16.27 10.39 9.46
N ARG A 92 16.33 9.27 10.20
CA ARG A 92 16.12 7.93 9.65
C ARG A 92 14.64 7.72 9.31
N VAL A 93 14.35 6.75 8.45
CA VAL A 93 12.98 6.45 8.02
C VAL A 93 12.71 4.97 8.17
N VAL A 94 11.60 4.58 8.80
CA VAL A 94 11.17 3.18 8.85
C VAL A 94 10.08 2.91 7.83
N ALA A 95 10.19 1.81 7.09
CA ALA A 95 9.20 1.28 6.18
C ALA A 95 8.45 0.12 6.81
N LEU A 96 7.12 0.19 6.79
CA LEU A 96 6.23 -0.76 7.45
C LEU A 96 5.20 -1.33 6.49
N ALA A 97 4.84 -2.59 6.70
CA ALA A 97 3.80 -3.32 5.99
C ALA A 97 3.98 -3.36 4.46
N GLY A 98 2.86 -3.54 3.77
CA GLY A 98 2.76 -3.67 2.32
C GLY A 98 2.92 -5.11 1.83
N ARG A 99 2.80 -5.27 0.50
CA ARG A 99 3.05 -6.53 -0.20
C ARG A 99 4.19 -6.40 -1.20
N ASP A 100 4.94 -7.47 -1.37
CA ASP A 100 5.99 -7.53 -2.39
C ASP A 100 5.44 -7.86 -3.78
N GLN A 101 6.34 -7.96 -4.76
CA GLN A 101 6.02 -8.21 -6.17
C GLN A 101 5.21 -9.49 -6.44
N THR A 102 5.19 -10.41 -5.48
CA THR A 102 4.44 -11.68 -5.56
C THR A 102 3.11 -11.61 -4.79
N SER A 103 2.72 -10.41 -4.35
CA SER A 103 1.60 -10.21 -3.44
C SER A 103 1.81 -10.90 -2.08
N THR A 104 3.05 -11.08 -1.62
CA THR A 104 3.32 -11.64 -0.28
C THR A 104 3.42 -10.51 0.75
N PRO A 105 2.72 -10.58 1.91
CA PRO A 105 2.84 -9.59 2.97
C PRO A 105 4.29 -9.47 3.48
N VAL A 106 4.79 -8.24 3.58
CA VAL A 106 6.15 -7.98 4.07
C VAL A 106 6.13 -7.63 5.55
N LEU A 107 6.30 -8.64 6.39
CA LEU A 107 6.14 -8.55 7.85
C LEU A 107 7.27 -7.81 8.57
N THR A 108 8.49 -7.93 8.07
CA THR A 108 9.69 -7.37 8.73
C THR A 108 9.87 -5.92 8.30
N PRO A 109 9.89 -4.94 9.23
CA PRO A 109 10.19 -3.55 8.91
C PRO A 109 11.63 -3.35 8.41
N GLU A 110 11.85 -2.28 7.65
CA GLU A 110 13.18 -1.88 7.22
C GLU A 110 13.46 -0.42 7.59
N LEU A 111 14.65 -0.14 8.11
CA LEU A 111 15.10 1.18 8.52
C LEU A 111 16.10 1.72 7.50
N TRP A 112 15.77 2.85 6.87
CA TRP A 112 16.70 3.67 6.13
C TRP A 112 17.63 4.41 7.08
N THR A 113 18.93 4.25 6.89
CA THR A 113 19.98 4.85 7.75
C THR A 113 20.54 6.17 7.23
N GLY A 114 20.13 6.61 6.03
CA GLY A 114 20.78 7.68 5.27
C GLY A 114 21.71 7.15 4.18
N SER A 115 22.26 5.94 4.37
CA SER A 115 23.18 5.30 3.43
C SER A 115 22.68 3.96 2.90
N GLY A 116 21.67 3.36 3.52
CA GLY A 116 21.14 2.06 3.11
C GLY A 116 19.92 1.62 3.91
N TRP A 117 19.33 0.50 3.51
CA TRP A 117 18.22 -0.14 4.21
C TRP A 117 18.71 -1.27 5.11
N ARG A 118 18.20 -1.33 6.33
CA ARG A 118 18.51 -2.36 7.32
C ARG A 118 17.25 -3.00 7.86
N LYS A 119 17.18 -4.33 7.83
CA LYS A 119 16.05 -5.08 8.39
C LYS A 119 15.98 -4.94 9.92
N LEU A 120 14.75 -4.84 10.44
CA LEU A 120 14.43 -4.97 11.85
C LEU A 120 13.90 -6.39 12.12
N SER A 121 14.79 -7.39 12.09
CA SER A 121 14.44 -8.82 12.17
C SER A 121 13.72 -9.25 13.46
N GLY A 122 13.87 -8.51 14.56
CA GLY A 122 13.17 -8.72 15.83
C GLY A 122 11.80 -8.06 15.89
N ALA A 123 11.35 -7.43 14.80
CA ALA A 123 10.11 -6.67 14.72
C ALA A 123 9.16 -7.17 13.62
N SER A 124 9.15 -8.46 13.30
CA SER A 124 8.16 -8.99 12.34
C SER A 124 6.75 -8.93 12.92
N LEU A 125 5.83 -8.28 12.22
CA LEU A 125 4.42 -8.18 12.60
C LEU A 125 3.56 -8.06 11.35
N SER A 126 2.45 -8.79 11.30
CA SER A 126 1.44 -8.60 10.25
C SER A 126 0.66 -7.33 10.53
N LEU A 127 0.80 -6.36 9.63
CA LEU A 127 0.11 -5.09 9.67
C LEU A 127 -0.71 -4.93 8.38
N PRO A 128 -1.85 -4.23 8.46
CA PRO A 128 -2.62 -3.86 7.28
C PRO A 128 -1.86 -2.84 6.43
N TYR A 129 -2.38 -2.56 5.23
CA TYR A 129 -1.82 -1.53 4.36
C TYR A 129 -1.90 -0.15 4.98
N TYR A 130 -0.93 0.69 4.59
CA TYR A 130 -0.84 2.07 5.06
C TYR A 130 -1.00 2.22 6.58
N PRO A 131 -0.26 1.43 7.38
CA PRO A 131 -0.46 1.41 8.82
C PRO A 131 -0.30 2.82 9.41
N ARG A 132 -1.27 3.24 10.23
CA ARG A 132 -1.27 4.58 10.84
C ARG A 132 -0.19 4.68 11.90
N THR A 133 0.95 5.28 11.53
CA THR A 133 2.17 5.27 12.35
C THR A 133 2.77 6.65 12.50
N PHE A 134 3.19 6.97 13.73
CA PHE A 134 3.68 8.30 14.12
C PHE A 134 4.92 8.17 15.00
N LEU A 135 5.86 9.11 14.89
CA LEU A 135 6.94 9.20 15.86
C LEU A 135 6.38 9.70 17.20
N ALA A 136 6.60 8.95 18.27
CA ALA A 136 6.23 9.37 19.62
C ALA A 136 7.39 10.13 20.31
N PRO A 137 7.09 10.96 21.33
CA PRO A 137 8.11 11.72 22.08
C PRO A 137 9.21 10.86 22.72
N ASN A 138 8.93 9.59 23.01
CA ASN A 138 9.91 8.63 23.53
C ASN A 138 10.87 8.04 22.47
N GLY A 139 10.84 8.57 21.25
CA GLY A 139 11.69 8.14 20.14
C GLY A 139 11.28 6.82 19.47
N ARG A 140 10.15 6.22 19.86
CA ARG A 140 9.59 5.00 19.25
C ARG A 140 8.52 5.35 18.22
N VAL A 141 8.24 4.43 17.30
CA VAL A 141 7.13 4.59 16.36
C VAL A 141 5.86 4.03 17.00
N PHE A 142 4.86 4.88 17.19
CA PHE A 142 3.55 4.53 17.68
C PHE A 142 2.69 4.03 16.52
N TYR A 143 2.11 2.84 16.65
CA TYR A 143 1.10 2.32 15.75
C TYR A 143 -0.29 2.59 16.31
N ALA A 144 -1.09 3.38 15.59
CA ALA A 144 -2.27 4.06 16.09
C ALA A 144 -3.61 3.56 15.51
N GLY A 145 -3.63 2.59 14.59
CA GLY A 145 -4.91 2.22 13.99
C GLY A 145 -4.92 1.00 13.11
N GLU A 146 -6.02 0.82 12.38
CA GLU A 146 -6.51 -0.40 11.74
C GLU A 146 -6.74 -1.56 12.69
N LEU A 147 -5.72 -2.08 13.35
CA LEU A 147 -5.92 -3.10 14.36
C LEU A 147 -6.38 -2.45 15.68
N GLN A 148 -7.17 -3.18 16.46
CA GLN A 148 -7.51 -2.76 17.81
C GLN A 148 -6.27 -2.63 18.70
N ARG A 149 -5.29 -3.53 18.51
CA ARG A 149 -4.05 -3.56 19.27
C ARG A 149 -3.12 -2.41 18.88
N THR A 150 -2.66 -1.70 19.88
CA THR A 150 -1.75 -0.56 19.75
C THR A 150 -0.34 -0.98 20.17
N TYR A 151 0.69 -0.51 19.48
CA TYR A 151 2.08 -0.89 19.74
C TYR A 151 3.04 0.30 19.68
N TYR A 152 4.17 0.17 20.39
CA TYR A 152 5.40 0.88 20.04
C TYR A 152 6.35 -0.03 19.26
N LEU A 153 6.93 0.47 18.18
CA LEU A 153 8.10 -0.09 17.54
C LEU A 153 9.36 0.64 18.00
N ARG A 154 10.29 -0.11 18.60
CA ARG A 154 11.67 0.32 18.80
C ARG A 154 12.48 -0.06 17.56
N THR A 155 13.28 0.86 17.03
CA THR A 155 14.04 0.66 15.77
C THR A 155 15.54 0.43 15.95
N SER A 156 16.06 0.51 17.19
CA SER A 156 17.45 0.17 17.51
C SER A 156 17.69 -1.35 17.43
N ASN A 157 18.94 -1.78 17.25
CA ASN A 157 19.32 -3.19 17.11
C ASN A 157 18.41 -3.93 16.09
N ALA A 158 18.00 -5.16 16.36
CA ALA A 158 17.05 -5.91 15.54
C ALA A 158 15.63 -5.33 15.51
N GLY A 159 15.34 -4.27 16.28
CA GLY A 159 14.00 -3.77 16.52
C GLY A 159 13.17 -4.67 17.43
N SER A 160 12.05 -4.15 17.93
CA SER A 160 11.07 -4.92 18.72
C SER A 160 9.74 -4.18 18.83
N TRP A 161 8.64 -4.91 18.82
CA TRP A 161 7.31 -4.39 19.14
C TRP A 161 7.04 -4.50 20.64
N THR A 162 6.41 -3.48 21.21
CA THR A 162 5.89 -3.47 22.58
C THR A 162 4.40 -3.20 22.51
N TYR A 163 3.58 -4.14 22.96
CA TYR A 163 2.14 -3.96 23.07
C TYR A 163 1.81 -2.93 24.16
N LEU A 164 0.85 -2.05 23.87
CA LEU A 164 0.45 -0.97 24.78
C LEU A 164 -0.96 -1.15 25.33
N GLY A 165 -1.80 -1.89 24.61
CA GLY A 165 -3.21 -2.01 24.95
C GLY A 165 -4.09 -2.04 23.71
N ASP A 166 -5.36 -2.29 23.95
CA ASP A 166 -6.41 -2.27 22.95
C ASP A 166 -7.08 -0.89 22.94
N ARG A 167 -7.30 -0.32 21.75
CA ARG A 167 -8.23 0.80 21.62
C ARG A 167 -9.64 0.33 21.99
N ARG A 168 -10.45 1.28 22.50
CA ARG A 168 -11.84 1.05 22.92
C ARG A 168 -12.70 0.36 21.85
N TYR A 169 -12.46 0.69 20.59
CA TYR A 169 -13.18 0.14 19.45
C TYR A 169 -12.31 -0.93 18.76
N ARG A 170 -12.98 -1.89 18.13
CA ARG A 170 -12.36 -2.98 17.36
C ARG A 170 -11.59 -2.43 16.14
N ASN A 171 -11.18 -3.32 15.24
CA ASN A 171 -10.49 -2.93 14.02
C ASN A 171 -11.24 -1.84 13.24
N ARG A 172 -10.47 -0.89 12.70
CA ARG A 172 -10.95 0.30 11.97
C ARG A 172 -10.28 0.36 10.61
N ASP A 173 -10.65 -0.57 9.75
CA ASP A 173 -10.11 -0.71 8.40
C ASP A 173 -10.59 0.47 7.54
N TYR A 174 -9.67 1.09 6.79
CA TYR A 174 -9.96 2.27 5.95
C TYR A 174 -10.65 3.45 6.67
N GLY A 175 -10.57 3.51 8.01
CA GLY A 175 -11.12 4.60 8.83
C GLY A 175 -12.52 4.34 9.40
N SER A 176 -13.18 3.23 9.06
CA SER A 176 -14.52 2.86 9.55
C SER A 176 -14.51 1.70 10.51
#